data_AF-A0A7R9MD26-F1
#
_entry.id   AF-A0A7R9MD26-F1
#
_cell.length_a   1.000
_cell.length_b   1.000
_cell.length_c   1.000
_cell.angle_alpha   90.00
_cell.angle_beta   90.00
_cell.angle_gamma   90.00
#
_symmetry.space_group_name_H-M   'P 1'
#
loop_
_entity.id
_entity.type
_entity.pdbx_description
1 polymer ?
#
loop_
_entity_poly.entity_id
_entity_poly.type
_entity_poly.pdbx_seq_one_letter_code
_entity_poly.pdbx_strand_id
1 'polypeptide(L)'
;MDSFAVVSTAMSPNDRFYVVFIILLLHGIGTLLPWNMLINADSYFVDYKLNVNETTQTLDNYKTNFLSYLGIASKAPNILLQIINMFANTA
;
A
#
# COMPACT_ATOMS: atom_id res chain seq x y z
N MET A 1 40.82 21.43 -11.87
CA MET A 1 39.82 21.16 -10.81
C MET A 1 38.49 21.46 -11.46
N ASP A 2 38.05 20.51 -12.27
CA ASP A 2 37.02 20.76 -13.27
C ASP A 2 35.72 20.33 -12.61
N SER A 3 35.03 21.33 -12.07
CA SER A 3 33.73 21.17 -11.42
C SER A 3 32.79 20.48 -12.39
N PHE A 4 32.27 19.33 -11.97
CA PHE A 4 31.19 18.58 -12.61
C PHE A 4 29.91 19.43 -12.66
N ALA A 5 29.87 20.44 -13.53
CA ALA A 5 28.63 21.05 -13.97
C ALA A 5 28.05 20.14 -15.05
N VAL A 6 27.22 19.19 -14.64
CA VAL A 6 26.30 18.51 -15.56
C VAL A 6 25.35 19.58 -16.09
N VAL A 7 25.68 20.12 -17.25
CA VAL A 7 24.79 21.00 -18.01
C VAL A 7 23.64 20.13 -18.52
N SER A 8 22.54 20.06 -17.78
CA SER A 8 21.29 19.50 -18.30
C SER A 8 20.57 20.57 -19.12
N THR A 9 21.01 20.79 -20.36
CA THR A 9 20.31 21.60 -21.38
C THR A 9 19.08 20.89 -21.96
N ALA A 10 18.41 20.03 -21.19
CA ALA A 10 17.07 19.58 -21.52
C ALA A 10 16.11 20.65 -20.97
N MET A 11 15.49 21.45 -21.86
CA MET A 11 14.34 22.28 -21.49
C MET A 11 13.39 21.40 -20.65
N SER A 12 13.18 21.76 -19.37
CA SER A 12 12.28 21.01 -18.51
C SER A 12 10.93 20.88 -19.22
N PRO A 13 10.42 19.66 -19.45
CA PRO A 13 9.17 19.47 -20.18
C PRO A 13 8.08 20.28 -19.49
N ASN A 14 7.46 21.20 -20.24
CA ASN A 14 6.38 22.01 -19.70
C ASN A 14 5.11 21.14 -19.62
N ASP A 15 4.68 20.81 -18.40
CA ASP A 15 3.42 20.10 -18.13
C ASP A 15 2.25 21.03 -18.43
N ARG A 16 1.79 21.03 -19.68
CA ARG A 16 0.67 21.85 -20.14
C ARG A 16 -0.57 21.44 -19.34
N PHE A 17 -1.12 22.38 -18.57
CA PHE A 17 -2.30 22.21 -17.71
C PHE A 17 -2.10 21.34 -16.46
N TYR A 18 -0.87 21.07 -16.01
CA TYR A 18 -0.59 20.29 -14.78
C TYR A 18 -1.21 18.88 -14.79
N VAL A 19 -1.36 18.27 -15.97
CA VAL A 19 -2.07 16.99 -16.12
C VAL A 19 -1.27 15.85 -15.48
N VAL A 20 0.04 15.85 -15.66
CA VAL A 20 0.91 14.84 -15.04
C VAL A 20 0.86 14.97 -13.52
N PHE A 21 0.86 16.20 -13.00
CA PHE A 21 0.68 16.47 -11.58
C PHE A 21 -0.65 15.91 -11.03
N ILE A 22 -1.77 16.15 -11.73
CA ILE A 22 -3.09 15.66 -11.32
C ILE A 22 -3.15 14.13 -11.34
N ILE A 23 -2.58 13.48 -12.37
CA ILE A 23 -2.56 12.02 -12.46
C ILE A 23 -1.76 11.41 -11.30
N LEU A 24 -0.58 11.95 -11.00
CA LEU A 24 0.23 11.47 -9.87
C LEU A 24 -0.47 11.70 -8.53
N LEU A 25 -1.16 12.83 -8.38
CA LEU A 25 -1.95 13.14 -7.18
C LEU A 25 -3.15 12.20 -7.00
N LEU A 26 -3.94 11.99 -8.06
CA LEU A 26 -5.07 11.05 -8.04
C LEU A 26 -4.61 9.61 -7.84
N HIS A 27 -3.45 9.23 -8.39
CA HIS A 27 -2.85 7.92 -8.16
C HIS A 27 -2.45 7.72 -6.69
N GLY A 28 -1.84 8.73 -6.06
CA GLY A 28 -1.52 8.69 -4.63
C GLY A 28 -2.78 8.58 -3.76
N ILE A 29 -3.82 9.34 -4.08
CA ILE A 29 -5.12 9.27 -3.38
C ILE A 29 -5.76 7.88 -3.60
N GLY A 30 -5.78 7.40 -4.84
CA GLY A 30 -6.40 6.13 -5.21
C GLY A 30 -5.69 4.90 -4.64
N THR A 31 -4.40 5.00 -4.30
CA THR A 31 -3.67 3.92 -3.63
C THR A 31 -3.88 3.92 -2.11
N LEU A 32 -4.09 5.09 -1.49
CA LEU A 32 -4.31 5.22 -0.05
C LEU A 32 -5.79 5.02 0.35
N LEU A 33 -6.74 5.44 -0.50
CA LEU A 33 -8.18 5.36 -0.22
C LEU A 33 -8.68 3.93 0.07
N PRO A 34 -8.36 2.90 -0.73
CA PRO A 34 -8.85 1.54 -0.49
C PRO A 34 -8.35 0.98 0.85
N TRP A 35 -7.07 1.21 1.17
CA TRP A 35 -6.48 0.72 2.41
C TRP A 35 -7.06 1.44 3.64
N ASN A 36 -7.21 2.76 3.55
CA ASN A 36 -7.79 3.55 4.63
C ASN A 36 -9.28 3.25 4.83
N MET A 37 -10.03 2.95 3.77
CA MET A 37 -11.42 2.47 3.89
C MET A 37 -11.49 1.10 4.56
N LEU A 38 -10.56 0.20 4.22
CA LEU A 38 -10.54 -1.18 4.72
C LEU A 38 -10.24 -1.26 6.22
N ILE A 39 -9.31 -0.44 6.73
CA ILE A 39 -9.03 -0.39 8.18
C ILE A 39 -10.21 0.20 8.95
N ASN A 40 -10.90 1.21 8.41
CA ASN A 40 -12.07 1.80 9.07
C ASN A 40 -13.27 0.84 9.10
N ALA A 41 -13.30 -0.18 8.23
CA ALA A 41 -14.34 -1.20 8.23
C ALA A 41 -14.11 -2.33 9.25
N ASP A 42 -13.11 -2.23 10.13
CA ASP A 42 -12.77 -3.25 11.12
C ASP A 42 -13.95 -3.69 11.99
N SER A 43 -14.74 -2.74 12.50
CA SER A 43 -15.92 -3.00 13.32
C SER A 43 -16.98 -3.85 12.61
N TYR A 44 -17.11 -3.74 11.28
CA TYR A 44 -18.01 -4.61 10.52
C TYR A 44 -17.54 -6.08 10.54
N PHE A 45 -16.23 -6.31 10.44
CA PHE A 45 -15.69 -7.66 10.43
C PHE A 45 -15.63 -8.26 11.85
N VAL A 46 -15.24 -7.47 12.84
CA VAL A 46 -15.05 -7.92 14.22
C VAL A 46 -16.37 -8.01 15.00
N ASP A 47 -17.20 -6.97 14.96
CA ASP A 47 -18.39 -6.85 15.82
C ASP A 47 -19.66 -7.41 15.19
N TYR A 48 -19.73 -7.44 13.86
CA TYR A 48 -20.90 -7.93 13.12
C TYR A 48 -20.65 -9.30 12.49
N LYS A 49 -19.61 -9.46 11.66
CA LYS A 49 -19.39 -10.70 10.90
C LYS A 49 -18.83 -11.85 11.73
N LEU A 50 -17.98 -11.56 12.72
CA LEU A 50 -17.37 -12.57 13.60
C LEU A 50 -18.12 -12.76 14.93
N ASN A 51 -19.30 -12.14 15.07
CA ASN A 51 -20.14 -12.27 16.25
C ASN A 51 -21.00 -13.53 16.16
N VAL A 52 -20.40 -14.66 16.51
CA VAL A 52 -21.08 -15.95 16.69
C VAL A 52 -21.34 -16.20 18.17
N ASN A 53 -22.45 -16.87 18.49
CA ASN A 53 -22.88 -17.19 19.86
C ASN A 53 -21.89 -18.09 20.64
N GLU A 54 -20.91 -18.68 19.96
CA GLU A 54 -19.88 -19.56 20.53
C GLU A 54 -18.61 -18.75 20.84
N THR A 55 -18.50 -18.24 22.07
CA THR A 55 -17.35 -17.45 22.52
C THR A 55 -16.18 -18.37 22.92
N THR A 56 -15.44 -18.88 21.94
CA THR A 56 -14.18 -19.59 22.20
C THR A 56 -13.02 -18.59 22.31
N GLN A 57 -12.07 -18.81 23.22
CA GLN A 57 -10.90 -17.93 23.40
C GLN A 57 -10.05 -17.75 22.12
N THR A 58 -10.11 -18.70 21.19
CA THR A 58 -9.49 -18.60 19.86
C THR A 58 -10.15 -17.56 18.96
N LEU A 59 -11.47 -17.37 19.08
CA LEU A 59 -12.24 -16.40 18.31
C LEU A 59 -11.96 -14.97 18.78
N ASP A 60 -11.84 -14.76 20.09
CA ASP A 60 -11.47 -13.45 20.66
C ASP A 60 -10.06 -13.02 20.25
N ASN A 61 -9.12 -13.97 20.23
CA ASN A 61 -7.77 -13.71 19.72
C ASN A 61 -7.78 -13.35 18.23
N TYR A 62 -8.64 -13.98 17.42
CA TYR A 62 -8.76 -13.69 15.99
C TYR A 62 -9.39 -12.31 15.74
N LYS A 63 -10.41 -11.95 16.51
CA LYS A 63 -11.05 -10.63 16.49
C LYS A 63 -10.07 -9.52 16.84
N THR A 64 -9.36 -9.68 17.96
CA THR A 64 -8.40 -8.67 18.46
C THR A 64 -7.24 -8.44 17.50
N ASN A 65 -6.84 -9.47 16.74
CA ASN A 65 -5.69 -9.40 15.83
C ASN A 65 -6.10 -9.36 14.34
N PHE A 66 -7.37 -9.13 14.03
CA PHE A 66 -7.90 -9.19 12.65
C PHE A 66 -7.15 -8.24 11.71
N LEU A 67 -6.99 -6.97 12.10
CA LEU A 67 -6.25 -5.98 11.31
C LEU A 67 -4.78 -6.35 11.08
N SER A 68 -4.13 -6.95 12.07
CA SER A 68 -2.74 -7.40 11.96
C SER A 68 -2.61 -8.54 10.94
N TYR A 69 -3.51 -9.53 11.00
CA TYR A 69 -3.53 -10.62 10.02
C TYR A 69 -3.86 -10.14 8.61
N LEU A 70 -4.82 -9.23 8.48
CA LEU A 70 -5.18 -8.59 7.20
C LEU A 70 -4.00 -7.80 6.63
N GLY A 71 -3.29 -7.03 7.46
CA GLY A 71 -2.11 -6.27 7.08
C GLY A 71 -0.98 -7.15 6.56
N ILE A 72 -0.67 -8.23 7.28
CA ILE A 72 0.36 -9.19 6.84
C ILE A 72 -0.06 -9.86 5.53
N ALA A 73 -1.30 -10.33 5.43
CA ALA A 73 -1.80 -10.95 4.20
C ALA A 73 -1.77 -10.00 2.99
N SER A 74 -1.98 -8.70 3.20
CA SER A 74 -1.94 -7.70 2.12
C SER A 74 -0.52 -7.32 1.67
N LYS A 75 0.44 -7.24 2.60
CA LYS A 75 1.80 -6.78 2.29
C LYS A 75 2.78 -7.91 2.01
N ALA A 76 2.53 -9.11 2.53
CA ALA A 76 3.38 -10.28 2.30
C ALA A 76 3.54 -10.64 0.81
N PRO A 77 2.49 -10.66 -0.03
CA PRO A 77 2.65 -10.94 -1.46
C PRO A 77 3.52 -9.90 -2.16
N ASN A 78 3.34 -8.61 -1.82
CA ASN A 78 4.12 -7.53 -2.42
C ASN A 78 5.61 -7.63 -2.05
N ILE A 79 5.91 -7.91 -0.78
CA ILE A 79 7.30 -8.11 -0.32
C ILE A 79 7.90 -9.35 -0.99
N LEU A 80 7.15 -10.45 -1.06
CA LEU A 80 7.60 -11.69 -1.68
C LEU A 80 7.95 -11.49 -3.17
N LEU A 81 7.09 -10.79 -3.91
CA LEU A 81 7.35 -10.49 -5.33
C LEU A 81 8.53 -9.53 -5.51
N GLN A 82 8.71 -8.54 -4.62
CA GLN A 82 9.89 -7.68 -4.64
C GLN A 82 11.19 -8.46 -4.39
N ILE A 83 11.17 -9.41 -3.46
CA ILE A 83 12.31 -10.28 -3.18
C ILE A 83 12.62 -11.16 -4.41
N ILE A 84 11.61 -11.75 -5.03
CA ILE A 84 11.78 -12.56 -6.25
C ILE A 84 12.36 -11.70 -7.38
N ASN A 85 11.80 -10.51 -7.63
CA ASN A 85 12.29 -9.60 -8.66
C ASN A 85 13.73 -9.17 -8.41
N MET A 86 14.13 -8.97 -7.15
CA MET A 86 15.51 -8.63 -6.79
C MET A 86 16.48 -9.75 -7.17
N PHE A 87 16.16 -11.01 -6.87
CA PHE A 87 17.05 -12.14 -7.16
C PHE A 87 17.03 -12.58 -8.63
N ALA A 88 15.89 -12.43 -9.31
CA ALA A 88 15.74 -12.81 -10.72
C ALA A 88 16.44 -11.83 -11.68
N ASN A 89 16.58 -10.55 -11.30
CA ASN A 89 17.21 -9.51 -12.13
C ASN A 89 18.73 -9.38 -11.86
N THR A 90 19.26 -10.14 -10.90
CA THR A 90 20.69 -10.26 -10.59
C THR A 90 21.35 -11.53 -11.16
N ALA A 91 20.67 -12.23 -12.07
CA ALA A 91 21.17 -13.42 -12.76
C ALA A 91 21.22 -13.22 -14.27
#